data_AF-A0A1Z5L163-F1
#
_entry.id   AF-A0A1Z5L163-F1
#
_cell.length_a   1.000
_cell.length_b   1.000
_cell.length_c   1.000
_cell.angle_alpha   90.00
_cell.angle_beta   90.00
_cell.angle_gamma   90.00
#
_symmetry.space_group_name_H-M   'P 1'
#
loop_
_entity.id
_entity.type
_entity.pdbx_description
1 polymer ?
#
loop_
_entity_poly.entity_id
_entity_poly.type
_entity_poly.pdbx_seq_one_letter_code
_entity_poly.pdbx_strand_id
1 'polypeptide(L)'
;MSTLAMLVLFAFFLLACAEAADLDVREDVLGERVRAGLHDEECLDTCSNATSPPNMCACDTSCHVRGDCCADLVFGVKESEPRLRCVFSSGKRLMTVASCPASWNESETRLVCEQGKTRNASYLQDIPVYSERSGVFYRNAYCALCNGDVEHLSRWSVLLDCVPDSVANALRNGTASSVGYSAGTKNLAVRVGRQRGSCRIAVKEILSDDFYDVYNMSKCTLPPVRKCPATYKDDVIRTKCESYTAVVYDPSKLQRYRNYHCALCNGRTAETLECKPGEETF
;
A
#
# COMPACT_ATOMS: atom_id res chain seq x y z
N MET A 1 3.21 50.81 -15.19
CA MET A 1 3.32 49.58 -14.37
C MET A 1 4.56 48.82 -14.84
N SER A 2 5.47 48.46 -13.94
CA SER A 2 6.70 47.73 -14.33
C SER A 2 6.33 46.35 -14.89
N THR A 3 7.13 45.85 -15.82
CA THR A 3 7.01 44.48 -16.39
C THR A 3 6.95 43.40 -15.30
N LEU A 4 7.61 43.64 -14.17
CA LEU A 4 7.56 42.77 -12.99
C LEU A 4 6.17 42.70 -12.35
N ALA A 5 5.45 43.82 -12.27
CA ALA A 5 4.09 43.86 -11.72
C ALA A 5 3.07 43.12 -12.60
N MET A 6 3.23 43.19 -13.92
CA MET A 6 2.42 42.44 -14.89
C MET A 6 2.66 40.93 -14.79
N LEU A 7 3.92 40.49 -14.66
CA LEU A 7 4.28 39.08 -14.49
C LEU A 7 3.71 38.49 -13.19
N VAL A 8 3.78 39.26 -12.10
CA VAL A 8 3.24 38.85 -10.80
C VAL A 8 1.71 38.72 -10.85
N LEU A 9 1.00 39.68 -11.44
CA LEU A 9 -0.45 39.61 -11.61
C LEU A 9 -0.88 38.44 -12.51
N PHE A 10 -0.14 38.17 -13.58
CA PHE A 10 -0.41 37.03 -14.46
C PHE A 10 -0.18 35.70 -13.73
N ALA A 11 0.87 35.58 -12.92
CA ALA A 11 1.10 34.40 -12.09
C ALA A 11 -0.01 34.17 -11.07
N PHE A 12 -0.50 35.23 -10.40
CA PHE A 12 -1.65 35.14 -9.49
C PHE A 12 -2.93 34.72 -10.21
N PHE A 13 -3.18 35.26 -11.40
CA PHE A 13 -4.34 34.87 -12.21
C PHE A 13 -4.27 33.39 -12.62
N LEU A 14 -3.10 32.91 -13.05
CA LEU A 14 -2.89 31.50 -13.38
C LEU A 14 -3.08 30.58 -12.16
N LEU A 15 -2.59 30.97 -10.98
CA LEU A 15 -2.83 30.22 -9.74
C LEU A 15 -4.33 30.14 -9.42
N ALA A 16 -5.03 31.28 -9.45
CA ALA A 16 -6.46 31.34 -9.16
C ALA A 16 -7.29 30.51 -10.16
N CYS A 17 -6.92 30.52 -11.44
CA CYS A 17 -7.56 29.67 -12.45
C CYS A 17 -7.31 28.18 -12.19
N ALA A 18 -6.12 27.78 -11.74
CA ALA A 18 -5.81 26.39 -11.41
C ALA A 18 -6.64 25.92 -10.19
N GLU A 19 -6.69 26.73 -9.14
CA GLU A 19 -7.50 26.42 -7.94
C GLU A 19 -8.99 26.31 -8.26
N ALA A 20 -9.53 27.19 -9.11
CA ALA A 20 -10.92 27.14 -9.54
C ALA A 20 -11.24 25.91 -10.40
N ALA A 21 -10.31 25.48 -11.27
CA ALA A 21 -10.47 24.27 -12.06
C ALA A 21 -10.45 23.01 -11.20
N ASP A 22 -9.57 22.93 -10.19
CA ASP A 22 -9.52 21.80 -9.26
C ASP A 22 -10.80 21.68 -8.42
N LEU A 23 -11.38 22.83 -8.03
CA LEU A 23 -12.67 22.90 -7.34
C LEU A 23 -13.83 22.32 -8.17
N ASP A 24 -13.92 22.71 -9.44
CA ASP A 24 -14.96 22.25 -10.36
C ASP A 24 -14.89 20.73 -10.60
N VAL A 25 -13.68 20.20 -10.80
CA VAL A 25 -13.47 18.75 -10.98
C VAL A 25 -13.81 17.97 -9.71
N ARG A 26 -13.47 18.50 -8.52
CA ARG A 26 -13.83 17.87 -7.24
C ARG A 26 -15.34 17.76 -7.07
N GLU A 27 -16.08 18.83 -7.35
CA GLU A 27 -17.54 18.83 -7.26
C GLU A 27 -18.17 17.88 -8.28
N ASP A 28 -17.62 17.81 -9.49
CA ASP A 28 -18.08 16.89 -10.53
C ASP A 28 -17.92 15.42 -10.10
N VAL A 29 -16.74 15.06 -9.57
CA VAL A 29 -16.46 13.67 -9.13
C VAL A 29 -17.36 13.23 -7.97
N LEU A 30 -17.64 14.11 -7.01
CA LEU A 30 -18.59 13.82 -5.94
C LEU A 30 -20.02 13.68 -6.51
N GLY A 31 -20.43 14.59 -7.38
CA GLY A 31 -21.75 14.58 -8.02
C GLY A 31 -22.00 13.34 -8.89
N GLU A 32 -21.01 12.89 -9.66
CA GLU A 32 -21.11 11.68 -10.49
C GLU A 32 -21.39 10.43 -9.67
N ARG A 33 -20.75 10.31 -8.50
CA ARG A 33 -20.94 9.15 -7.61
C ARG A 33 -22.33 9.16 -6.98
N VAL A 34 -22.78 10.33 -6.55
CA VAL A 34 -24.14 10.50 -6.01
C VAL A 34 -25.18 10.12 -7.07
N ARG A 35 -25.03 10.63 -8.30
CA ARG A 35 -25.89 10.28 -9.45
C ARG A 35 -25.85 8.79 -9.79
N ALA A 36 -24.72 8.13 -9.54
CA ALA A 36 -24.55 6.69 -9.72
C ALA A 36 -25.17 5.85 -8.59
N GLY A 37 -25.80 6.46 -7.59
CA GLY A 37 -26.41 5.72 -6.47
C GLY A 37 -25.45 5.42 -5.31
N LEU A 38 -24.22 5.96 -5.33
CA LEU A 38 -23.25 5.80 -4.25
C LEU A 38 -23.33 6.97 -3.25
N HIS A 39 -24.50 7.15 -2.63
CA HIS A 39 -24.81 8.29 -1.75
C HIS A 39 -25.41 7.89 -0.39
N ASP A 40 -25.38 6.61 -0.03
CA ASP A 40 -25.91 6.14 1.24
C ASP A 40 -25.11 6.68 2.43
N GLU A 41 -25.75 6.76 3.61
CA GLU A 41 -25.07 7.08 4.89
C GLU A 41 -23.90 6.12 5.20
N GLU A 42 -23.82 4.99 4.48
CA GLU A 42 -22.75 4.00 4.56
C GLU A 42 -21.52 4.38 3.72
N CYS A 43 -21.63 5.31 2.75
CA CYS A 43 -20.57 5.75 1.84
C CYS A 43 -19.92 7.07 2.33
N LEU A 44 -19.35 7.09 3.54
CA LEU A 44 -18.76 8.31 4.09
C LEU A 44 -17.34 8.51 3.55
N ASP A 45 -17.17 9.49 2.67
CA ASP A 45 -15.92 9.73 1.93
C ASP A 45 -15.48 11.19 1.82
N THR A 46 -16.04 12.03 2.68
CA THR A 46 -15.65 13.45 2.82
C THR A 46 -15.30 13.73 4.27
N CYS A 47 -14.34 14.63 4.49
CA CYS A 47 -13.93 15.12 5.80
C CYS A 47 -14.71 16.36 6.25
N SER A 48 -15.22 17.13 5.30
CA SER A 48 -15.77 18.48 5.54
C SER A 48 -17.21 18.47 6.07
N ASN A 49 -17.93 17.35 5.95
CA ASN A 49 -19.39 17.33 6.14
C ASN A 49 -19.90 16.14 6.96
N ALA A 50 -19.03 15.52 7.75
CA ALA A 50 -19.31 14.21 8.32
C ALA A 50 -19.69 14.31 9.80
N THR A 51 -20.95 14.04 10.12
CA THR A 51 -21.45 13.79 11.49
C THR A 51 -20.79 12.57 12.13
N SER A 52 -20.21 11.70 11.30
CA SER A 52 -19.47 10.48 11.62
C SER A 52 -18.15 10.47 10.83
N PRO A 53 -17.05 9.87 11.35
CA PRO A 53 -15.80 9.81 10.60
C PRO A 53 -15.96 9.04 9.28
N PRO A 54 -15.27 9.44 8.19
CA PRO A 54 -15.36 8.73 6.93
C PRO A 54 -14.80 7.30 7.03
N ASN A 55 -15.39 6.42 6.25
CA ASN A 55 -15.13 4.98 6.26
C ASN A 55 -14.62 4.44 4.91
N MET A 56 -14.64 5.26 3.85
CA MET A 56 -14.14 4.89 2.51
C MET A 56 -12.80 5.56 2.16
N CYS A 57 -12.29 6.41 3.04
CA CYS A 57 -11.03 7.16 2.94
C CYS A 57 -10.62 7.67 4.32
N ALA A 58 -9.50 8.39 4.41
CA ALA A 58 -8.98 8.93 5.66
C ALA A 58 -8.84 10.45 5.65
N CYS A 59 -9.01 11.05 6.84
CA CYS A 59 -8.90 12.49 7.06
C CYS A 59 -7.69 12.92 7.91
N ASP A 60 -6.91 11.96 8.43
CA ASP A 60 -5.75 12.31 9.24
C ASP A 60 -4.62 12.87 8.38
N THR A 61 -3.72 13.59 9.02
CA THR A 61 -2.62 14.29 8.35
C THR A 61 -1.67 13.38 7.59
N SER A 62 -1.63 12.06 7.87
CA SER A 62 -0.75 11.11 7.19
C SER A 62 -1.42 10.37 6.02
N CYS A 63 -2.68 10.68 5.69
CA CYS A 63 -3.41 10.06 4.59
C CYS A 63 -2.72 10.22 3.23
N HIS A 64 -1.94 11.30 3.04
CA HIS A 64 -1.24 11.59 1.78
C HIS A 64 -0.10 10.60 1.53
N VAL A 65 0.58 10.19 2.61
CA VAL A 65 1.64 9.17 2.58
C VAL A 65 1.04 7.77 2.35
N ARG A 66 -0.13 7.49 2.95
CA ARG A 66 -0.86 6.22 2.73
C ARG A 66 -1.57 6.15 1.38
N GLY A 67 -1.79 7.30 0.74
CA GLY A 67 -2.54 7.44 -0.51
C GLY A 67 -4.04 7.16 -0.35
N ASP A 68 -4.58 7.38 0.85
CA ASP A 68 -5.98 7.09 1.21
C ASP A 68 -6.80 8.32 1.61
N CYS A 69 -6.30 9.53 1.35
CA CYS A 69 -7.04 10.77 1.61
C CYS A 69 -8.39 10.83 0.87
N CYS A 70 -9.38 11.39 1.55
CA CYS A 70 -10.67 11.72 0.97
C CYS A 70 -10.56 12.75 -0.16
N ALA A 71 -11.51 12.70 -1.11
CA ALA A 71 -11.53 13.53 -2.30
C ALA A 71 -11.60 15.04 -2.00
N ASP A 72 -12.20 15.39 -0.85
CA ASP A 72 -12.37 16.76 -0.43
C ASP A 72 -11.13 17.37 0.24
N LEU A 73 -10.23 16.54 0.78
CA LEU A 73 -8.92 16.99 1.24
C LEU A 73 -7.91 17.10 0.10
N VAL A 74 -7.89 16.12 -0.79
CA VAL A 74 -6.85 15.99 -1.80
C VAL A 74 -7.44 15.47 -3.11
N PHE A 75 -7.28 16.24 -4.18
CA PHE A 75 -7.59 15.85 -5.55
C PHE A 75 -6.37 16.04 -6.45
N GLY A 76 -6.07 15.06 -7.29
CA GLY A 76 -5.03 15.16 -8.32
C GLY A 76 -3.58 15.16 -7.80
N VAL A 77 -3.37 15.13 -6.48
CA VAL A 77 -2.03 15.03 -5.90
C VAL A 77 -1.50 13.62 -6.08
N LYS A 78 -0.31 13.53 -6.69
CA LYS A 78 0.41 12.26 -6.81
C LYS A 78 0.83 11.78 -5.43
N GLU A 79 0.68 10.47 -5.19
CA GLU A 79 1.17 9.82 -3.96
C GLU A 79 2.60 10.29 -3.64
N SER A 80 2.79 10.83 -2.43
CA SER A 80 4.09 11.31 -1.97
C SER A 80 5.03 10.15 -1.67
N GLU A 81 6.32 10.33 -1.93
CA GLU A 81 7.34 9.43 -1.39
C GLU A 81 7.51 9.68 0.12
N PRO A 82 7.68 8.63 0.95
CA PRO A 82 7.77 7.22 0.57
C PRO A 82 6.41 6.58 0.24
N ARG A 83 6.37 5.76 -0.81
CA ARG A 83 5.20 4.93 -1.14
C ARG A 83 5.05 3.79 -0.13
N LEU A 84 3.92 3.80 0.57
CA LEU A 84 3.52 2.75 1.48
C LEU A 84 2.89 1.56 0.75
N ARG A 85 3.17 0.33 1.21
CA ARG A 85 2.53 -0.90 0.75
C ARG A 85 2.18 -1.83 1.90
N CYS A 86 1.03 -2.48 1.75
CA CYS A 86 0.58 -3.54 2.63
C CYS A 86 1.32 -4.85 2.32
N VAL A 87 2.12 -5.35 3.26
CA VAL A 87 2.92 -6.58 3.13
C VAL A 87 2.36 -7.64 4.07
N PHE A 88 2.22 -8.87 3.56
CA PHE A 88 1.88 -10.01 4.40
C PHE A 88 3.15 -10.66 4.96
N SER A 89 3.24 -10.75 6.28
CA SER A 89 4.30 -11.45 6.99
C SER A 89 3.75 -12.10 8.24
N SER A 90 4.15 -13.35 8.49
CA SER A 90 3.85 -14.05 9.75
C SER A 90 2.37 -14.03 10.15
N GLY A 91 1.45 -14.21 9.18
CA GLY A 91 0.02 -14.23 9.45
C GLY A 91 -0.65 -12.85 9.56
N LYS A 92 0.11 -11.76 9.52
CA LYS A 92 -0.39 -10.39 9.66
C LYS A 92 -0.09 -9.54 8.42
N ARG A 93 -0.82 -8.43 8.29
CA ARG A 93 -0.69 -7.47 7.20
C ARG A 93 -0.16 -6.15 7.76
N LEU A 94 1.02 -5.75 7.29
CA LEU A 94 1.76 -4.62 7.81
C LEU A 94 1.82 -3.50 6.77
N MET A 95 1.50 -2.27 7.16
CA MET A 95 1.77 -1.12 6.31
C MET A 95 3.26 -0.82 6.38
N THR A 96 3.93 -0.76 5.23
CA THR A 96 5.39 -0.62 5.18
C THR A 96 5.83 0.39 4.13
N VAL A 97 6.91 1.12 4.38
CA VAL A 97 7.64 1.85 3.34
C VAL A 97 8.24 0.84 2.37
N ALA A 98 7.85 0.95 1.10
CA ALA A 98 8.20 -0.02 0.06
C ALA A 98 8.79 0.65 -1.19
N SER A 99 9.41 1.81 -1.01
CA SER A 99 10.10 2.56 -2.05
C SER A 99 11.35 3.25 -1.55
N CYS A 100 12.25 3.55 -2.49
CA CYS A 100 13.41 4.37 -2.25
C CYS A 100 13.13 5.82 -2.67
N PRO A 101 13.69 6.82 -1.96
CA PRO A 101 13.61 8.21 -2.37
C PRO A 101 14.09 8.39 -3.81
N ALA A 102 13.53 9.36 -4.54
CA ALA A 102 13.92 9.63 -5.93
C ALA A 102 15.43 9.91 -6.07
N SER A 103 16.05 10.51 -5.05
CA SER A 103 17.48 10.79 -4.96
C SER A 103 18.38 9.56 -4.83
N TRP A 104 17.83 8.38 -4.52
CA TRP A 104 18.60 7.14 -4.44
C TRP A 104 18.99 6.66 -5.84
N ASN A 105 20.28 6.50 -6.11
CA ASN A 105 20.77 6.22 -7.46
C ASN A 105 21.13 4.74 -7.69
N GLU A 106 21.35 3.97 -6.62
CA GLU A 106 21.81 2.59 -6.73
C GLU A 106 20.63 1.67 -7.10
N SER A 107 20.72 1.09 -8.29
CA SER A 107 19.60 0.39 -8.93
C SER A 107 19.25 -0.94 -8.29
N GLU A 108 20.22 -1.67 -7.73
CA GLU A 108 20.01 -3.01 -7.17
C GLU A 108 19.20 -2.94 -5.87
N THR A 109 19.59 -2.07 -4.93
CA THR A 109 18.87 -1.79 -3.68
C THR A 109 17.45 -1.33 -3.97
N ARG A 110 17.28 -0.40 -4.93
CA ARG A 110 15.95 0.04 -5.36
C ARG A 110 15.12 -1.12 -5.88
N LEU A 111 15.71 -1.98 -6.71
CA LEU A 111 15.04 -3.13 -7.30
C LEU A 111 14.57 -4.13 -6.23
N VAL A 112 15.44 -4.48 -5.27
CA VAL A 112 15.09 -5.43 -4.20
C VAL A 112 14.17 -4.82 -3.13
N CYS A 113 14.17 -3.50 -2.96
CA CYS A 113 13.18 -2.78 -2.14
C CYS A 113 11.80 -2.71 -2.83
N GLU A 114 11.72 -2.17 -4.04
CA GLU A 114 10.45 -1.76 -4.68
C GLU A 114 9.74 -2.88 -5.41
N GLN A 115 10.49 -3.72 -6.11
CA GLN A 115 9.92 -4.79 -6.93
C GLN A 115 9.95 -6.07 -6.12
N GLY A 116 11.10 -6.36 -5.50
CA GLY A 116 11.39 -7.67 -4.92
C GLY A 116 11.36 -8.74 -6.02
N LYS A 117 12.11 -9.82 -5.80
CA LYS A 117 12.20 -10.96 -6.73
C LYS A 117 12.95 -10.65 -8.03
N THR A 118 14.27 -10.58 -7.89
CA THR A 118 15.20 -10.86 -8.99
C THR A 118 15.80 -12.26 -8.86
N ARG A 119 16.49 -12.71 -9.91
CA ARG A 119 17.34 -13.91 -9.84
C ARG A 119 18.25 -13.79 -8.59
N ASN A 120 18.39 -14.86 -7.81
CA ASN A 120 19.09 -14.90 -6.51
C ASN A 120 18.39 -14.16 -5.36
N ALA A 121 17.05 -14.19 -5.33
CA ALA A 121 16.28 -13.65 -4.21
C ALA A 121 16.71 -14.26 -2.86
N SER A 122 16.92 -13.39 -1.87
CA SER A 122 17.17 -13.76 -0.48
C SER A 122 15.88 -13.68 0.33
N TYR A 123 15.75 -14.53 1.36
CA TYR A 123 14.64 -14.45 2.30
C TYR A 123 14.57 -13.09 3.02
N LEU A 124 15.69 -12.38 3.12
CA LEU A 124 15.75 -11.03 3.71
C LEU A 124 14.89 -10.01 2.94
N GLN A 125 14.54 -10.27 1.68
CA GLN A 125 13.65 -9.40 0.90
C GLN A 125 12.18 -9.50 1.32
N ASP A 126 11.83 -10.54 2.10
CA ASP A 126 10.47 -10.88 2.50
C ASP A 126 10.21 -10.69 4.00
N ILE A 127 11.24 -10.34 4.79
CA ILE A 127 11.11 -10.02 6.21
C ILE A 127 11.02 -8.49 6.36
N PRO A 128 9.86 -7.93 6.75
CA PRO A 128 9.74 -6.52 7.10
C PRO A 128 10.70 -6.17 8.23
N VAL A 129 11.23 -4.96 8.24
CA VAL A 129 12.06 -4.46 9.35
C VAL A 129 11.40 -3.25 9.99
N TYR A 130 11.63 -3.06 11.28
CA TYR A 130 11.14 -1.91 12.04
C TYR A 130 12.34 -1.09 12.51
N SER A 131 12.33 0.22 12.28
CA SER A 131 13.31 1.13 12.86
C SER A 131 12.80 1.65 14.19
N GLU A 132 13.50 1.31 15.27
CA GLU A 132 13.24 1.81 16.62
C GLU A 132 13.52 3.31 16.73
N ARG A 133 14.35 3.86 15.84
CA ARG A 133 14.67 5.29 15.80
C ARG A 133 13.51 6.12 15.25
N SER A 134 12.93 5.70 14.13
CA SER A 134 11.90 6.47 13.42
C SER A 134 10.48 6.00 13.71
N GLY A 135 10.30 4.81 14.27
CA GLY A 135 9.01 4.16 14.43
C GLY A 135 8.42 3.63 13.11
N VAL A 136 9.24 3.48 12.07
CA VAL A 136 8.78 3.12 10.71
C VAL A 136 9.02 1.66 10.41
N PHE A 137 8.01 0.99 9.85
CA PHE A 137 8.18 -0.29 9.19
C PHE A 137 8.59 -0.11 7.73
N TYR A 138 9.61 -0.85 7.32
CA TYR A 138 10.05 -0.97 5.95
C TYR A 138 9.74 -2.37 5.43
N ARG A 139 9.41 -2.48 4.14
CA ARG A 139 9.06 -3.75 3.49
C ARG A 139 10.14 -4.82 3.70
N ASN A 140 11.39 -4.38 3.69
CA ASN A 140 12.57 -5.17 3.99
C ASN A 140 13.76 -4.25 4.35
N ALA A 141 14.88 -4.86 4.74
CA ALA A 141 16.10 -4.14 5.12
C ALA A 141 16.66 -3.23 4.01
N TYR A 142 16.41 -3.54 2.73
CA TYR A 142 16.88 -2.73 1.61
C TYR A 142 16.08 -1.43 1.47
N CYS A 143 14.79 -1.46 1.79
CA CYS A 143 14.00 -0.24 1.88
C CYS A 143 14.46 0.66 3.03
N ALA A 144 14.79 0.08 4.20
CA ALA A 144 15.38 0.85 5.30
C ALA A 144 16.74 1.47 4.88
N LEU A 145 17.56 0.70 4.15
CA LEU A 145 18.87 1.15 3.66
C LEU A 145 18.76 2.37 2.74
N CYS A 146 17.93 2.32 1.71
CA CYS A 146 17.81 3.44 0.79
C CYS A 146 17.10 4.66 1.38
N ASN A 147 16.37 4.49 2.48
CA ASN A 147 15.80 5.58 3.28
C ASN A 147 16.73 6.07 4.40
N GLY A 148 17.95 5.51 4.52
CA GLY A 148 18.95 5.95 5.50
C GLY A 148 18.63 5.60 6.95
N ASP A 149 17.84 4.55 7.19
CA ASP A 149 17.23 4.26 8.49
C ASP A 149 17.57 2.84 9.00
N VAL A 150 18.85 2.46 8.91
CA VAL A 150 19.35 1.11 9.23
C VAL A 150 20.03 0.99 10.59
N GLU A 151 20.32 2.11 11.26
CA GLU A 151 21.16 2.13 12.48
C GLU A 151 20.50 1.42 13.67
N HIS A 152 19.18 1.53 13.79
CA HIS A 152 18.40 1.04 14.93
C HIS A 152 17.25 0.12 14.49
N LEU A 153 17.55 -0.85 13.63
CA LEU A 153 16.55 -1.85 13.26
C LEU A 153 16.32 -2.86 14.39
N SER A 154 15.07 -3.14 14.70
CA SER A 154 14.70 -4.17 15.68
C SER A 154 15.25 -5.54 15.29
N ARG A 155 15.69 -6.26 16.32
CA ARG A 155 16.22 -7.62 16.17
C ARG A 155 15.10 -8.64 16.27
N TRP A 156 14.57 -9.03 15.12
CA TRP A 156 13.51 -10.04 15.05
C TRP A 156 13.94 -11.41 15.55
N SER A 157 13.07 -12.05 16.33
CA SER A 157 13.18 -13.46 16.68
C SER A 157 12.56 -14.30 15.58
N VAL A 158 13.40 -14.84 14.69
CA VAL A 158 12.95 -15.65 13.55
C VAL A 158 12.61 -17.08 13.96
N LEU A 159 11.43 -17.54 13.55
CA LEU A 159 10.96 -18.91 13.69
C LEU A 159 10.94 -19.60 12.32
N LEU A 160 11.32 -20.88 12.32
CA LEU A 160 11.21 -21.76 11.15
C LEU A 160 10.10 -22.77 11.43
N ASP A 161 9.02 -22.61 10.69
CA ASP A 161 7.83 -23.46 10.70
C ASP A 161 7.97 -24.46 9.54
N CYS A 162 8.44 -25.68 9.85
CA CYS A 162 8.84 -26.66 8.85
C CYS A 162 7.89 -27.84 8.78
N VAL A 163 7.62 -28.30 7.57
CA VAL A 163 6.90 -29.55 7.32
C VAL A 163 7.78 -30.52 6.53
N PRO A 164 8.02 -31.75 7.04
CA PRO A 164 7.67 -32.23 8.39
C PRO A 164 8.66 -31.74 9.47
N ASP A 165 8.28 -31.87 10.75
CA ASP A 165 9.07 -31.38 11.91
C ASP A 165 10.52 -31.88 11.95
N SER A 166 10.78 -33.08 11.43
CA SER A 166 12.15 -33.63 11.37
C SER A 166 13.11 -32.73 10.58
N VAL A 167 12.59 -31.92 9.65
CA VAL A 167 13.36 -30.97 8.86
C VAL A 167 13.77 -29.75 9.69
N ALA A 168 12.92 -29.27 10.61
CA ALA A 168 13.31 -28.20 11.54
C ALA A 168 14.49 -28.64 12.41
N ASN A 169 14.45 -29.87 12.92
CA ASN A 169 15.52 -30.42 13.74
C ASN A 169 16.83 -30.58 12.94
N ALA A 170 16.73 -31.03 11.68
CA ALA A 170 17.89 -31.14 10.81
C ALA A 170 18.55 -29.78 10.51
N LEU A 171 17.77 -28.71 10.35
CA LEU A 171 18.30 -27.36 10.22
C LEU A 171 19.01 -26.89 11.50
N ARG A 172 18.35 -27.04 12.66
CA ARG A 172 18.92 -26.62 13.97
C ARG A 172 20.23 -27.35 14.28
N ASN A 173 20.31 -28.63 13.92
CA ASN A 173 21.47 -29.48 14.19
C ASN A 173 22.53 -29.43 13.09
N GLY A 174 22.32 -28.66 12.01
CA GLY A 174 23.27 -28.55 10.90
C GLY A 174 23.41 -29.82 10.05
N THR A 175 22.43 -30.72 10.08
CA THR A 175 22.46 -31.99 9.31
C THR A 175 21.71 -31.91 7.98
N ALA A 176 21.08 -30.76 7.68
CA ALA A 176 20.47 -30.51 6.38
C ALA A 176 21.53 -30.50 5.26
N SER A 177 21.28 -31.27 4.21
CA SER A 177 22.22 -31.44 3.09
C SER A 177 22.18 -30.27 2.10
N SER A 178 21.07 -29.54 2.02
CA SER A 178 20.94 -28.33 1.19
C SER A 178 19.72 -27.52 1.62
N VAL A 179 19.84 -26.20 1.54
CA VAL A 179 18.75 -25.25 1.80
C VAL A 179 18.70 -24.26 0.64
N GLY A 180 17.52 -24.09 0.03
CA GLY A 180 17.30 -23.13 -1.04
C GLY A 180 16.04 -22.32 -0.77
N TYR A 181 16.12 -21.00 -0.86
CA TYR A 181 14.96 -20.14 -0.73
C TYR A 181 14.25 -19.97 -2.08
N SER A 182 12.93 -20.11 -2.08
CA SER A 182 12.08 -19.90 -3.25
C SER A 182 11.26 -18.63 -3.06
N ALA A 183 11.58 -17.58 -3.82
CA ALA A 183 10.81 -16.32 -3.80
C ALA A 183 9.39 -16.46 -4.38
N GLY A 184 9.13 -17.50 -5.17
CA GLY A 184 7.80 -17.80 -5.69
C GLY A 184 6.86 -18.24 -4.57
N THR A 185 7.32 -19.17 -3.74
CA THR A 185 6.53 -19.76 -2.65
C THR A 185 6.81 -19.14 -1.27
N LYS A 186 7.81 -18.26 -1.17
CA LYS A 186 8.32 -17.65 0.07
C LYS A 186 8.75 -18.67 1.13
N ASN A 187 9.18 -19.84 0.68
CA ASN A 187 9.57 -20.95 1.54
C ASN A 187 11.02 -21.36 1.30
N LEU A 188 11.64 -21.89 2.35
CA LEU A 188 12.90 -22.60 2.28
C LEU A 188 12.61 -24.06 1.89
N ALA A 189 13.08 -24.48 0.73
CA ALA A 189 13.16 -25.89 0.37
C ALA A 189 14.39 -26.49 1.05
N VAL A 190 14.18 -27.53 1.84
CA VAL A 190 15.22 -28.17 2.65
C VAL A 190 15.33 -29.64 2.28
N ARG A 191 16.55 -30.14 2.16
CA ARG A 191 16.83 -31.56 1.90
C ARG A 191 17.61 -32.17 3.06
N VAL A 192 17.17 -33.33 3.53
CA VAL A 192 17.82 -34.10 4.59
C VAL A 192 17.97 -35.53 4.10
N GLY A 193 19.16 -35.87 3.59
CA GLY A 193 19.36 -37.15 2.91
C GLY A 193 18.41 -37.31 1.71
N ARG A 194 17.53 -38.32 1.72
CA ARG A 194 16.50 -38.52 0.68
C ARG A 194 15.20 -37.75 0.94
N GLN A 195 15.02 -37.22 2.14
CA GLN A 195 13.82 -36.48 2.53
C GLN A 195 13.86 -35.04 2.02
N ARG A 196 12.70 -34.53 1.62
CA ARG A 196 12.47 -33.11 1.30
C ARG A 196 11.44 -32.55 2.25
N GLY A 197 11.63 -31.32 2.67
CA GLY A 197 10.62 -30.54 3.37
C GLY A 197 10.68 -29.09 3.00
N SER A 198 9.73 -28.35 3.56
CA SER A 198 9.55 -26.92 3.32
C SER A 198 9.46 -26.22 4.65
N CYS A 199 10.17 -25.11 4.82
CA CYS A 199 10.06 -24.25 5.99
C CYS A 199 9.56 -22.87 5.60
N ARG A 200 8.56 -22.38 6.31
CA ARG A 200 8.14 -20.99 6.29
C ARG A 200 8.90 -20.21 7.35
N ILE A 201 9.32 -19.01 6.99
CA ILE A 201 9.97 -18.09 7.91
C ILE A 201 8.87 -17.24 8.55
N ALA A 202 8.86 -17.17 9.87
CA ALA A 202 7.98 -16.31 10.65
C ALA A 202 8.79 -15.45 11.63
N VAL A 203 8.25 -14.29 11.99
CA VAL A 203 8.81 -13.37 12.99
C VAL A 203 7.93 -13.48 14.23
N LYS A 204 8.53 -13.87 15.36
CA LYS A 204 7.80 -14.12 16.62
C LYS A 204 7.03 -12.90 17.09
N GLU A 205 7.65 -11.73 17.00
CA GLU A 205 7.07 -10.47 17.43
C GLU A 205 5.83 -10.10 16.59
N ILE A 206 5.88 -10.36 15.28
CA ILE A 206 4.74 -10.15 14.37
C ILE A 206 3.63 -11.17 14.64
N LEU A 207 3.92 -12.36 15.17
CA LEU A 207 2.88 -13.33 15.52
C LEU A 207 2.05 -12.92 16.73
N SER A 208 2.56 -12.05 17.60
CA SER A 208 1.89 -11.64 18.84
C SER A 208 0.53 -11.00 18.58
N ASP A 209 -0.47 -11.29 19.41
CA ASP A 209 -1.83 -10.78 19.21
C ASP A 209 -1.92 -9.26 19.40
N ASP A 210 -1.12 -8.72 20.31
CA ASP A 210 -0.98 -7.29 20.62
C ASP A 210 -0.03 -6.55 19.66
N PHE A 211 0.46 -7.18 18.59
CA PHE A 211 1.46 -6.61 17.70
C PHE A 211 1.07 -5.22 17.14
N TYR A 212 -0.18 -5.05 16.71
CA TYR A 212 -0.62 -3.75 16.18
C TYR A 212 -0.61 -2.66 17.25
N ASP A 213 -0.95 -3.01 18.50
CA ASP A 213 -0.98 -2.06 19.62
C ASP A 213 0.43 -1.70 20.09
N VAL A 214 1.30 -2.70 20.24
CA VAL A 214 2.70 -2.54 20.68
C VAL A 214 3.47 -1.60 19.75
N TYR A 215 3.26 -1.72 18.45
CA TYR A 215 3.95 -0.90 17.45
C TYR A 215 3.10 0.29 16.97
N ASN A 216 1.96 0.56 17.60
CA ASN A 216 1.01 1.61 17.21
C ASN A 216 0.73 1.64 15.69
N MET A 217 0.50 0.47 15.13
CA MET A 217 0.33 0.27 13.70
C MET A 217 -1.11 -0.11 13.37
N SER A 218 -1.72 0.60 12.43
CA SER A 218 -3.03 0.22 11.91
C SER A 218 -2.93 -1.04 11.03
N LYS A 219 -3.95 -1.90 11.11
CA LYS A 219 -4.11 -3.03 10.18
C LYS A 219 -4.20 -2.46 8.75
N CYS A 220 -3.35 -2.96 7.84
CA CYS A 220 -3.50 -2.60 6.43
C CYS A 220 -4.40 -3.60 5.72
N THR A 221 -5.28 -3.08 4.87
CA THR A 221 -6.08 -3.91 3.97
C THR A 221 -5.43 -3.92 2.57
N LEU A 222 -5.73 -4.95 1.76
CA LEU A 222 -5.15 -5.06 0.41
C LEU A 222 -5.38 -3.79 -0.42
N PRO A 223 -4.36 -3.19 -1.06
CA PRO A 223 -4.60 -1.96 -1.80
C PRO A 223 -5.70 -2.20 -2.86
N PRO A 224 -6.72 -1.34 -2.92
CA PRO A 224 -7.77 -1.48 -3.91
C PRO A 224 -7.18 -1.27 -5.31
N VAL A 225 -7.89 -1.68 -6.37
CA VAL A 225 -7.47 -1.38 -7.75
C VAL A 225 -7.44 0.13 -7.94
N ARG A 226 -6.25 0.67 -8.22
CA ARG A 226 -5.99 2.13 -8.32
C ARG A 226 -5.67 2.61 -9.75
N LYS A 227 -5.72 1.71 -10.74
CA LYS A 227 -5.34 2.02 -12.12
C LYS A 227 -6.31 1.40 -13.12
N CYS A 228 -6.43 2.06 -14.26
CA CYS A 228 -7.12 1.51 -15.41
C CYS A 228 -6.21 0.58 -16.22
N PRO A 229 -6.77 -0.39 -16.95
CA PRO A 229 -6.02 -1.18 -17.93
C PRO A 229 -5.31 -0.27 -18.94
N ALA A 230 -4.10 -0.64 -19.37
CA ALA A 230 -3.34 0.16 -20.33
C ALA A 230 -4.12 0.42 -21.64
N THR A 231 -5.01 -0.50 -22.01
CA THR A 231 -5.88 -0.45 -23.20
C THR A 231 -7.10 0.45 -23.07
N TYR A 232 -7.43 0.94 -21.86
CA TYR A 232 -8.58 1.81 -21.64
C TYR A 232 -8.36 3.19 -22.27
N LYS A 233 -9.34 3.74 -22.99
CA LYS A 233 -9.10 4.91 -23.88
C LYS A 233 -9.57 6.26 -23.33
N ASP A 234 -10.41 6.26 -22.30
CA ASP A 234 -10.94 7.50 -21.74
C ASP A 234 -9.95 8.05 -20.69
N ASP A 235 -9.22 9.09 -21.06
CA ASP A 235 -8.22 9.73 -20.21
C ASP A 235 -8.85 10.53 -19.06
N VAL A 236 -10.11 10.98 -19.20
CA VAL A 236 -10.83 11.69 -18.15
C VAL A 236 -11.13 10.72 -17.00
N ILE A 237 -11.74 9.57 -17.31
CA ILE A 237 -12.02 8.54 -16.30
C ILE A 237 -10.73 7.96 -15.73
N ARG A 238 -9.69 7.79 -16.55
CA ARG A 238 -8.36 7.38 -16.08
C ARG A 238 -7.79 8.37 -15.06
N THR A 239 -7.87 9.66 -15.35
CA THR A 239 -7.39 10.72 -14.44
C THR A 239 -8.19 10.71 -13.14
N LYS A 240 -9.53 10.64 -13.22
CA LYS A 240 -10.41 10.54 -12.05
C LYS A 240 -10.13 9.29 -11.20
N CYS A 241 -9.85 8.14 -11.83
CA CYS A 241 -9.47 6.92 -11.11
C CYS A 241 -8.20 7.14 -10.26
N GLU A 242 -7.21 7.86 -10.77
CA GLU A 242 -5.93 8.03 -10.09
C GLU A 242 -5.89 9.22 -9.10
N SER A 243 -6.92 10.09 -9.10
CA SER A 243 -6.87 11.39 -8.43
C SER A 243 -7.43 11.48 -7.00
N TYR A 244 -8.25 10.51 -6.56
CA TYR A 244 -8.88 10.55 -5.23
C TYR A 244 -9.15 9.16 -4.65
N THR A 245 -9.43 9.07 -3.35
CA THR A 245 -9.84 7.84 -2.69
C THR A 245 -11.25 7.97 -2.14
N ALA A 246 -12.11 7.02 -2.52
CA ALA A 246 -13.45 6.80 -1.98
C ALA A 246 -13.81 5.36 -2.32
N VAL A 247 -13.26 4.42 -1.55
CA VAL A 247 -13.23 2.99 -1.89
C VAL A 247 -14.63 2.47 -2.23
N VAL A 248 -14.72 1.53 -3.16
CA VAL A 248 -15.97 0.81 -3.48
C VAL A 248 -15.67 -0.68 -3.63
N TYR A 249 -16.65 -1.53 -3.37
CA TYR A 249 -16.50 -2.98 -3.38
C TYR A 249 -17.42 -3.63 -4.41
N ASP A 250 -16.86 -4.51 -5.25
CA ASP A 250 -17.62 -5.40 -6.13
C ASP A 250 -17.73 -6.79 -5.46
N PRO A 251 -18.89 -7.15 -4.89
CA PRO A 251 -19.09 -8.44 -4.22
C PRO A 251 -19.00 -9.63 -5.20
N SER A 252 -19.32 -9.43 -6.49
CA SER A 252 -19.26 -10.50 -7.49
C SER A 252 -17.82 -10.94 -7.80
N LYS A 253 -16.86 -10.04 -7.58
CA LYS A 253 -15.43 -10.29 -7.81
C LYS A 253 -14.61 -10.36 -6.53
N LEU A 254 -15.22 -10.10 -5.38
CA LEU A 254 -14.52 -9.91 -4.11
C LEU A 254 -13.38 -8.88 -4.25
N GLN A 255 -13.63 -7.80 -4.99
CA GLN A 255 -12.60 -6.84 -5.39
C GLN A 255 -12.97 -5.42 -4.98
N ARG A 256 -12.01 -4.73 -4.37
CA ARG A 256 -12.12 -3.31 -4.05
C ARG A 256 -11.46 -2.46 -5.12
N TYR A 257 -12.07 -1.31 -5.41
CA TYR A 257 -11.54 -0.28 -6.29
C TYR A 257 -11.32 1.00 -5.49
N ARG A 258 -10.29 1.77 -5.84
CA ARG A 258 -9.90 2.98 -5.10
C ARG A 258 -11.05 3.98 -5.04
N ASN A 259 -11.81 4.02 -6.12
CA ASN A 259 -13.00 4.81 -6.28
C ASN A 259 -13.88 4.24 -7.39
N TYR A 260 -15.06 4.84 -7.54
CA TYR A 260 -16.03 4.56 -8.59
C TYR A 260 -15.42 4.58 -10.00
N HIS A 261 -14.60 5.58 -10.31
CA HIS A 261 -13.98 5.72 -11.63
C HIS A 261 -12.98 4.61 -11.95
N CYS A 262 -12.24 4.14 -10.95
CA CYS A 262 -11.41 2.94 -11.11
C CYS A 262 -12.24 1.68 -11.36
N ALA A 263 -13.42 1.57 -10.75
CA ALA A 263 -14.32 0.46 -11.03
C ALA A 263 -14.83 0.52 -12.48
N LEU A 264 -15.27 1.70 -12.94
CA LEU A 264 -15.74 1.93 -14.31
C LEU A 264 -14.71 1.50 -15.35
N CYS A 265 -13.47 2.00 -15.25
CA CYS A 265 -12.45 1.66 -16.25
C CYS A 265 -11.95 0.21 -16.17
N ASN A 266 -12.30 -0.51 -15.09
CA ASN A 266 -12.08 -1.95 -14.96
C ASN A 266 -13.35 -2.78 -15.27
N GLY A 267 -14.29 -2.20 -16.02
CA GLY A 267 -15.45 -2.89 -16.56
C GLY A 267 -16.54 -3.18 -15.52
N ARG A 268 -16.65 -2.34 -14.49
CA ARG A 268 -17.74 -2.37 -13.51
C ARG A 268 -18.75 -1.28 -13.78
N THR A 269 -19.94 -1.46 -13.22
CA THR A 269 -21.03 -0.48 -13.27
C THR A 269 -21.48 -0.15 -11.85
N ALA A 270 -22.17 0.95 -11.67
CA ALA A 270 -22.57 1.41 -10.34
C ALA A 270 -23.46 0.41 -9.60
N GLU A 271 -24.32 -0.29 -10.34
CA GLU A 271 -25.27 -1.28 -9.82
C GLU A 271 -24.57 -2.52 -9.23
N THR A 272 -23.30 -2.72 -9.56
CA THR A 272 -22.49 -3.84 -9.05
C THR A 272 -21.64 -3.46 -7.84
N LEU A 273 -21.72 -2.22 -7.35
CA LEU A 273 -20.82 -1.70 -6.34
C LEU A 273 -21.56 -1.46 -5.03
N GLU A 274 -20.87 -1.77 -3.93
CA GLU A 274 -21.31 -1.54 -2.56
C GLU A 274 -20.29 -0.65 -1.83
N CYS A 275 -20.77 0.13 -0.87
CA CYS A 275 -19.93 0.82 0.09
C CYS A 275 -19.72 -0.08 1.31
N LYS A 276 -18.56 -0.73 1.38
CA LYS A 276 -18.16 -1.48 2.57
C LYS A 276 -16.91 -0.85 3.17
N PRO A 277 -16.97 -0.37 4.43
CA PRO A 277 -15.79 0.02 5.18
C PRO A 277 -14.71 -1.05 5.07
N GLY A 278 -13.44 -0.64 5.16
CA GLY A 278 -12.30 -1.53 5.10
C GLY A 278 -12.15 -2.50 6.28
N GLU A 279 -13.21 -3.11 6.79
CA GLU A 279 -13.17 -4.16 7.80
C GLU A 279 -13.79 -5.47 7.28
N GLU A 280 -13.00 -6.53 7.45
CA GLU A 280 -13.36 -7.96 7.39
C GLU A 280 -13.93 -8.50 6.07
N THR A 281 -13.02 -8.67 5.10
CA THR A 281 -13.13 -9.83 4.20
C THR A 281 -12.21 -10.92 4.76
N PHE A 282 -12.83 -12.03 5.17
CA PHE A 282 -12.27 -13.22 5.82
C PHE A 282 -10.96 -13.75 5.20
#